data_AF-A0A1Y1JU59-F1
#
_entry.id   AF-A0A1Y1JU59-F1
#
_cell.length_a   1.000
_cell.length_b   1.000
_cell.length_c   1.000
_cell.angle_alpha   90.00
_cell.angle_beta   90.00
_cell.angle_gamma   90.00
#
_symmetry.space_group_name_H-M   'P 1'
#
loop_
_entity.id
_entity.type
_entity.pdbx_description
1 polymer ?
#
loop_
_entity_poly.entity_id
_entity_poly.type
_entity_poly.pdbx_seq_one_letter_code
_entity_poly.pdbx_strand_id
1 'polypeptide(L)'
;FDFRDIYPQCRIGFEWKFPKITGDVGGKLTNLCNKFNLNNRNNNRSSEFIQRCQHVTFYLNHIKRVAKEYKINPCCKYFFYKLKGLLNNFPCNCVDTKSCYAIMKTLSEQQSIMEISSLFSQCSDYPKDLNENIYQIFKKIDETYDNLYEFIRYPNPGYYKYVNFRNGMKYLESRQYNYNDSFKDVLNYFKHTCLAYLNELNPTDSSVRSFLQYLVRDKNKGEYTFAEINAIKGIVNVAQMGATKGIHNVAKMDRIKGTDIGSQISTGISLLFFSILIIMFILYKYTPFGSYLQPRGRRLRKLMKIKNKKHKNLIDSYQNMNNELNDKHYDVGYRSI
;
A
#
# COMPACT_ATOMS: atom_id res chain seq x y z
N PHE A 1 9.82 5.00 24.58
CA PHE A 1 10.03 4.04 23.48
C PHE A 1 10.90 4.68 22.41
N ASP A 2 11.97 4.02 21.98
CA ASP A 2 12.89 4.54 20.96
C ASP A 2 12.53 4.01 19.56
N PHE A 3 12.19 4.94 18.66
CA PHE A 3 11.79 4.72 17.26
C PHE A 3 12.94 4.85 16.26
N ARG A 4 14.16 5.22 16.71
CA ARG A 4 15.32 5.38 15.82
C ARG A 4 15.55 4.10 15.03
N ASP A 5 15.96 4.28 13.78
CA ASP A 5 16.36 3.20 12.89
C ASP A 5 15.24 2.16 12.59
N ILE A 6 13.98 2.45 12.95
CA ILE A 6 12.86 1.58 12.56
C ILE A 6 12.38 1.91 11.15
N TYR A 7 12.12 3.20 10.88
CA TYR A 7 11.62 3.65 9.59
C TYR A 7 12.69 4.47 8.86
N PRO A 8 12.87 4.24 7.54
CA PRO A 8 12.22 3.22 6.72
C PRO A 8 12.86 1.82 6.79
N GLN A 9 14.01 1.71 7.46
CA GLN A 9 14.97 0.61 7.35
C GLN A 9 14.34 -0.78 7.58
N CYS A 10 13.58 -0.95 8.64
CA CYS A 10 12.95 -2.23 8.97
C CYS A 10 11.77 -2.59 8.05
N ARG A 11 11.29 -1.66 7.23
CA ARG A 11 10.24 -1.92 6.23
C ARG A 11 10.76 -2.13 4.82
N ILE A 12 11.92 -1.55 4.48
CA ILE A 12 12.48 -1.64 3.13
C ILE A 12 12.73 -3.10 2.78
N GLY A 13 12.27 -3.54 1.60
CA GLY A 13 12.51 -4.89 1.11
C GLY A 13 11.68 -5.99 1.80
N PHE A 14 10.68 -5.61 2.61
CA PHE A 14 9.66 -6.53 3.12
C PHE A 14 8.24 -6.04 2.81
N GLU A 15 7.52 -6.82 2.02
CA GLU A 15 6.14 -6.50 1.67
C GLU A 15 5.18 -7.15 2.67
N TRP A 16 4.45 -6.31 3.42
CA TRP A 16 3.39 -6.73 4.34
C TRP A 16 2.05 -7.06 3.65
N LYS A 17 1.99 -7.03 2.32
CA LYS A 17 0.83 -7.48 1.53
C LYS A 17 0.95 -8.98 1.28
N PHE A 18 0.09 -9.79 1.90
CA PHE A 18 0.06 -11.27 1.92
C PHE A 18 0.58 -11.99 0.65
N PRO A 19 1.90 -12.18 0.47
CA PRO A 19 2.36 -13.05 -0.58
C PRO A 19 2.21 -14.48 -0.08
N LYS A 20 1.94 -15.43 -0.97
CA LYS A 20 2.14 -16.83 -0.61
C LYS A 20 3.63 -17.04 -0.36
N ILE A 21 4.02 -17.17 0.90
CA ILE A 21 5.38 -17.51 1.27
C ILE A 21 5.60 -18.97 0.86
N THR A 22 6.49 -19.15 -0.10
CA THR A 22 6.83 -20.45 -0.69
C THR A 22 8.26 -20.83 -0.29
N GLY A 23 8.64 -22.08 -0.55
CA GLY A 23 9.95 -22.61 -0.20
C GLY A 23 10.00 -23.23 1.19
N ASP A 24 11.16 -23.80 1.50
CA ASP A 24 11.39 -24.64 2.67
C ASP A 24 11.15 -23.91 4.00
N VAL A 25 11.72 -22.70 4.15
CA VAL A 25 11.47 -21.83 5.32
C VAL A 25 9.98 -21.53 5.48
N GLY A 26 9.28 -21.29 4.37
CA GLY A 26 7.83 -21.07 4.35
C GLY A 26 7.05 -22.27 4.88
N GLY A 27 7.38 -23.48 4.42
CA GLY A 27 6.77 -24.72 4.89
C GLY A 27 6.99 -24.96 6.39
N LYS A 28 8.21 -24.74 6.87
CA LYS A 28 8.58 -24.86 8.30
C LYS A 28 7.83 -23.87 9.18
N LEU A 29 7.70 -22.61 8.75
CA LEU A 29 6.91 -21.60 9.48
C LEU A 29 5.42 -21.91 9.47
N THR A 30 4.87 -22.45 8.38
CA THR A 30 3.48 -22.94 8.35
C THR A 30 3.26 -24.04 9.38
N ASN A 31 4.18 -25.01 9.47
CA ASN A 31 4.10 -26.08 10.47
C ASN A 31 4.16 -25.54 11.90
N LEU A 32 5.11 -24.64 12.18
CA LEU A 32 5.23 -23.96 13.47
C LEU A 32 3.94 -23.22 13.85
N CYS A 33 3.40 -22.42 12.93
CA CYS A 33 2.17 -21.66 13.16
C CYS A 33 0.94 -22.56 13.34
N ASN A 34 0.88 -23.68 12.62
CA ASN A 34 -0.19 -24.68 12.81
C ASN A 34 -0.10 -25.33 14.20
N LYS A 35 1.09 -25.77 14.62
CA LYS A 35 1.31 -26.32 15.97
C LYS A 35 0.97 -25.30 17.06
N PHE A 36 1.43 -24.06 16.90
CA PHE A 36 1.10 -22.99 17.83
C PHE A 36 -0.42 -22.76 17.92
N ASN A 37 -1.12 -22.76 16.77
CA ASN A 37 -2.58 -22.61 16.73
C ASN A 37 -3.30 -23.75 17.47
N LEU A 38 -2.92 -25.01 17.23
CA LEU A 38 -3.54 -26.17 17.87
C LEU A 38 -3.34 -26.17 19.39
N ASN A 39 -2.15 -25.76 19.84
CA ASN A 39 -1.82 -25.83 21.27
C ASN A 39 -2.37 -24.65 22.08
N ASN A 40 -2.64 -23.51 21.44
CA ASN A 40 -2.92 -22.25 22.15
C ASN A 40 -4.23 -21.58 21.72
N ARG A 41 -5.00 -22.16 20.79
CA ARG A 41 -6.26 -21.57 20.29
C ARG A 41 -7.35 -22.63 20.09
N ASN A 42 -8.57 -22.29 20.49
CA ASN A 42 -9.76 -23.16 20.35
C ASN A 42 -10.64 -22.77 19.14
N ASN A 43 -10.12 -22.06 18.14
CA ASN A 43 -10.95 -21.35 17.15
C ASN A 43 -10.88 -21.95 15.72
N ASN A 44 -12.04 -21.97 15.05
CA ASN A 44 -12.27 -22.42 13.67
C ASN A 44 -11.55 -21.59 12.58
N ARG A 45 -11.05 -20.38 12.87
CA ARG A 45 -10.28 -19.55 11.92
C ARG A 45 -8.79 -19.95 11.82
N SER A 46 -8.51 -21.24 11.72
CA SER A 46 -7.15 -21.77 11.71
C SER A 46 -6.36 -21.32 10.48
N SER A 47 -6.96 -21.38 9.30
CA SER A 47 -6.27 -21.09 8.03
C SER A 47 -5.82 -19.63 7.89
N GLU A 48 -6.66 -18.67 8.27
CA GLU A 48 -6.32 -17.24 8.23
C GLU A 48 -5.22 -16.92 9.24
N PHE A 49 -5.31 -17.46 10.46
CA PHE A 49 -4.27 -17.29 11.46
C PHE A 49 -2.94 -17.85 10.97
N ILE A 50 -2.91 -19.08 10.45
CA ILE A 50 -1.69 -19.73 9.98
C ILE A 50 -1.01 -18.88 8.90
N GLN A 51 -1.76 -18.34 7.94
CA GLN A 51 -1.20 -17.46 6.90
C GLN A 51 -0.61 -16.17 7.47
N ARG A 52 -1.33 -15.50 8.37
CA ARG A 52 -0.85 -14.25 8.99
C ARG A 52 0.32 -14.49 9.94
N CYS A 53 0.29 -15.58 10.70
CA CYS A 53 1.38 -16.03 11.56
C CYS A 53 2.64 -16.35 10.74
N GLN A 54 2.49 -17.08 9.63
CA GLN A 54 3.58 -17.38 8.71
C GLN A 54 4.21 -16.08 8.20
N HIS A 55 3.39 -15.09 7.83
CA HIS A 55 3.88 -13.81 7.32
C HIS A 55 4.64 -13.00 8.37
N VAL A 56 4.09 -12.88 9.58
CA VAL A 56 4.76 -12.18 10.69
C VAL A 56 6.06 -12.88 11.09
N THR A 57 6.08 -14.20 11.19
CA THR A 57 7.28 -14.95 11.57
C THR A 57 8.33 -14.98 10.46
N PHE A 58 7.93 -14.98 9.19
CA PHE A 58 8.85 -14.89 8.06
C PHE A 58 9.59 -13.55 8.01
N TYR A 59 9.08 -12.51 8.67
CA TYR A 59 9.82 -11.28 8.86
C TYR A 59 11.13 -11.46 9.63
N LEU A 60 11.25 -12.46 10.52
CA LEU A 60 12.53 -12.79 11.17
C LEU A 60 13.60 -13.22 10.16
N ASN A 61 13.21 -13.90 9.07
CA ASN A 61 14.11 -14.23 7.98
C ASN A 61 14.58 -12.98 7.23
N HIS A 62 13.70 -11.98 7.08
CA HIS A 62 14.07 -10.69 6.54
C HIS A 62 15.08 -9.97 7.44
N ILE A 63 14.82 -9.91 8.76
CA ILE A 63 15.76 -9.33 9.74
C ILE A 63 17.14 -9.96 9.61
N LYS A 64 17.21 -11.30 9.58
CA LYS A 64 18.47 -12.04 9.40
C LYS A 64 19.22 -11.65 8.13
N ARG A 65 18.50 -11.41 7.02
CA ARG A 65 19.12 -10.99 5.74
C ARG A 65 19.69 -9.58 5.82
N VAL A 66 18.96 -8.65 6.44
CA VAL A 66 19.33 -7.23 6.48
C VAL A 66 20.20 -6.86 7.69
N ALA A 67 20.45 -7.81 8.60
CA ALA A 67 21.29 -7.66 9.79
C ALA A 67 22.73 -7.19 9.52
N LYS A 68 23.23 -7.34 8.28
CA LYS A 68 24.55 -6.84 7.86
C LYS A 68 24.57 -5.32 7.63
N GLU A 69 23.42 -4.75 7.30
CA GLU A 69 23.28 -3.35 6.88
C GLU A 69 22.66 -2.49 7.99
N TYR A 70 21.79 -3.08 8.82
CA TYR A 70 21.02 -2.35 9.82
C TYR A 70 21.15 -2.96 11.22
N LYS A 71 20.88 -2.14 12.22
CA LYS A 71 20.77 -2.59 13.61
C LYS A 71 19.57 -3.53 13.74
N ILE A 72 19.81 -4.71 14.29
CA ILE A 72 18.79 -5.75 14.49
C ILE A 72 17.72 -5.30 15.51
N ASN A 73 18.15 -4.65 16.59
CA ASN A 73 17.28 -4.28 17.72
C ASN A 73 16.04 -3.44 17.31
N PRO A 74 16.17 -2.35 16.53
CA PRO A 74 15.01 -1.63 15.96
C PRO A 74 14.03 -2.53 15.21
N CYS A 75 14.52 -3.45 14.38
CA CYS A 75 13.65 -4.32 13.59
C CYS A 75 13.01 -5.43 14.44
N CYS A 76 13.67 -5.89 15.49
CA CYS A 76 13.04 -6.76 16.49
C CYS A 76 11.89 -6.07 17.22
N LYS A 77 12.04 -4.78 17.58
CA LYS A 77 10.93 -4.01 18.14
C LYS A 77 9.74 -3.93 17.18
N TYR A 78 10.02 -3.70 15.90
CA TYR A 78 8.98 -3.67 14.86
C TYR A 78 8.32 -5.04 14.66
N PHE A 79 9.09 -6.14 14.69
CA PHE A 79 8.59 -7.51 14.68
C PHE A 79 7.62 -7.75 15.85
N PHE A 80 7.98 -7.36 17.08
CA PHE A 80 7.11 -7.55 18.25
C PHE A 80 5.83 -6.71 18.17
N TYR A 81 5.89 -5.51 17.59
CA TYR A 81 4.68 -4.73 17.28
C TYR A 81 3.75 -5.49 16.31
N LYS A 82 4.29 -6.08 15.23
CA LYS A 82 3.52 -6.87 14.27
C LYS A 82 2.95 -8.15 14.89
N LEU A 83 3.74 -8.81 15.75
CA LEU A 83 3.31 -9.99 16.49
C LEU A 83 2.17 -9.66 17.45
N LYS A 84 2.26 -8.55 18.21
CA LYS A 84 1.16 -8.07 19.04
C LYS A 84 -0.11 -7.83 18.23
N GLY A 85 0.01 -7.19 17.05
CA GLY A 85 -1.12 -6.98 16.15
C GLY A 85 -1.75 -8.27 15.63
N LEU A 86 -0.95 -9.31 15.33
CA LEU A 86 -1.45 -10.64 15.00
C LEU A 86 -2.26 -11.22 16.17
N LEU A 87 -1.70 -11.22 17.38
CA LEU A 87 -2.32 -11.86 18.54
C LEU A 87 -3.59 -11.13 19.00
N ASN A 88 -3.65 -9.80 18.85
CA ASN A 88 -4.88 -9.03 19.11
C ASN A 88 -6.02 -9.40 18.13
N ASN A 89 -5.69 -9.69 16.87
CA ASN A 89 -6.69 -10.10 15.87
C ASN A 89 -7.10 -11.58 15.99
N PHE A 90 -6.25 -12.38 16.63
CA PHE A 90 -6.43 -13.82 16.79
C PHE A 90 -6.14 -14.21 18.24
N PRO A 91 -7.11 -14.01 19.15
CA PRO A 91 -6.93 -14.31 20.56
C PRO A 91 -6.40 -15.74 20.77
N CYS A 92 -5.47 -15.87 21.72
CA CYS A 92 -4.88 -17.14 22.16
C CYS A 92 -4.93 -17.24 23.68
N ASN A 93 -4.68 -18.44 24.20
CA ASN A 93 -4.68 -18.73 25.64
C ASN A 93 -3.43 -18.20 26.37
N CYS A 94 -2.60 -17.46 25.66
CA CYS A 94 -1.36 -16.90 26.17
C CYS A 94 -1.65 -15.61 26.96
N VAL A 95 -0.90 -15.37 28.04
CA VAL A 95 -1.14 -14.22 28.93
C VAL A 95 -0.84 -12.89 28.25
N ASP A 96 0.23 -12.84 27.45
CA ASP A 96 0.70 -11.63 26.78
C ASP A 96 1.54 -11.97 25.53
N THR A 97 1.91 -10.97 24.74
CA THR A 97 2.72 -11.17 23.52
C THR A 97 4.09 -11.81 23.81
N LYS A 98 4.67 -11.54 24.98
CA LYS A 98 6.00 -12.07 25.37
C LYS A 98 5.92 -13.59 25.61
N SER A 99 4.92 -14.03 26.35
CA SER A 99 4.65 -15.45 26.62
C SER A 99 4.26 -16.20 25.35
N CYS A 100 3.45 -15.60 24.45
CA CYS A 100 3.21 -16.18 23.11
C CYS A 100 4.52 -16.44 22.38
N TYR A 101 5.39 -15.42 22.34
CA TYR A 101 6.64 -15.51 21.59
C TYR A 101 7.57 -16.57 22.18
N ALA A 102 7.64 -16.70 23.50
CA ALA A 102 8.40 -17.74 24.17
C ALA A 102 7.91 -19.14 23.75
N ILE A 103 6.60 -19.37 23.72
CA ILE A 103 6.01 -20.63 23.25
C ILE A 103 6.37 -20.88 21.77
N MET A 104 6.24 -19.87 20.91
CA MET A 104 6.64 -20.00 19.49
C MET A 104 8.12 -20.34 19.34
N LYS A 105 8.99 -19.72 20.15
CA LYS A 105 10.43 -20.01 20.17
C LYS A 105 10.70 -21.46 20.60
N THR A 106 10.11 -21.93 21.70
CA THR A 106 10.24 -23.33 22.14
C THR A 106 9.73 -24.32 21.10
N LEU A 107 8.61 -24.02 20.42
CA LEU A 107 8.13 -24.83 19.30
C LEU A 107 9.11 -24.85 18.12
N SER A 108 9.84 -23.76 17.88
CA SER A 108 10.86 -23.68 16.81
C SER A 108 12.12 -24.51 17.09
N GLU A 109 12.39 -24.80 18.36
CA GLU A 109 13.53 -25.59 18.84
C GLU A 109 13.25 -27.10 18.79
N GLN A 110 11.99 -27.51 18.60
CA GLN A 110 11.64 -28.92 18.43
C GLN A 110 12.24 -29.51 17.15
N GLN A 111 12.66 -30.78 17.21
CA GLN A 111 13.47 -31.47 16.18
C GLN A 111 12.91 -31.35 14.74
N SER A 112 11.59 -31.32 14.57
CA SER A 112 10.93 -31.15 13.26
C SER A 112 11.13 -29.78 12.58
N ILE A 113 11.66 -28.78 13.30
CA ILE A 113 11.63 -27.35 12.92
C ILE A 113 13.00 -26.66 13.21
N MET A 114 14.01 -27.42 13.68
CA MET A 114 15.28 -26.89 14.21
C MET A 114 15.98 -25.85 13.31
N GLU A 115 15.88 -25.97 12.00
CA GLU A 115 16.53 -25.04 11.05
C GLU A 115 16.04 -23.59 11.15
N ILE A 116 14.80 -23.36 11.59
CA ILE A 116 14.27 -21.99 11.79
C ILE A 116 14.45 -21.47 13.22
N SER A 117 14.95 -22.28 14.17
CA SER A 117 15.24 -21.83 15.54
C SER A 117 16.19 -20.62 15.57
N SER A 118 17.17 -20.61 14.66
CA SER A 118 18.12 -19.50 14.47
C SER A 118 17.47 -18.18 14.02
N LEU A 119 16.22 -18.21 13.54
CA LEU A 119 15.46 -16.99 13.23
C LEU A 119 14.88 -16.37 14.50
N PHE A 120 14.43 -17.20 15.45
CA PHE A 120 13.87 -16.74 16.72
C PHE A 120 14.95 -16.28 17.69
N SER A 121 16.20 -16.73 17.54
CA SER A 121 17.31 -16.19 18.33
C SER A 121 17.69 -14.75 17.96
N GLN A 122 17.27 -14.25 16.79
CA GLN A 122 17.58 -12.86 16.36
C GLN A 122 16.93 -11.81 17.27
N CYS A 123 15.76 -12.13 17.84
CA CYS A 123 14.96 -11.21 18.64
C CYS A 123 14.67 -11.82 20.02
N SER A 124 15.71 -11.98 20.84
CA SER A 124 15.58 -12.62 22.16
C SER A 124 14.75 -11.80 23.15
N ASP A 125 14.83 -10.48 23.06
CA ASP A 125 14.36 -9.60 24.13
C ASP A 125 13.07 -8.89 23.72
N TYR A 126 11.98 -9.22 24.42
CA TYR A 126 10.72 -8.49 24.25
C TYR A 126 10.88 -7.04 24.74
N PRO A 127 10.47 -6.03 23.94
CA PRO A 127 10.56 -4.63 24.31
C PRO A 127 9.61 -4.31 25.48
N LYS A 128 10.19 -4.11 26.67
CA LYS A 128 9.44 -3.76 27.90
C LYS A 128 8.61 -2.46 27.74
N ASP A 129 9.03 -1.59 26.84
CA ASP A 129 8.40 -0.32 26.53
C ASP A 129 7.26 -0.41 25.49
N LEU A 130 6.97 -1.58 24.92
CA LEU A 130 5.87 -1.80 23.99
C LEU A 130 4.53 -1.99 24.72
N ASN A 131 3.97 -0.89 25.23
CA ASN A 131 2.64 -0.85 25.83
C ASN A 131 1.53 -0.58 24.80
N GLU A 132 0.28 -0.43 25.25
CA GLU A 132 -0.86 -0.20 24.36
C GLU A 132 -0.80 1.15 23.63
N ASN A 133 -0.38 2.22 24.31
CA ASN A 133 -0.24 3.53 23.69
C ASN A 133 0.82 3.50 22.57
N ILE A 134 1.97 2.87 22.81
CA ILE A 134 3.02 2.70 21.80
C ILE A 134 2.53 1.84 20.63
N TYR A 135 1.78 0.77 20.90
CA TYR A 135 1.19 -0.05 19.85
C TYR A 135 0.26 0.75 18.93
N GLN A 136 -0.61 1.60 19.48
CA GLN A 136 -1.50 2.45 18.69
C GLN A 136 -0.72 3.47 17.85
N ILE A 137 0.37 4.04 18.40
CA ILE A 137 1.26 4.91 17.63
C ILE A 137 1.93 4.17 16.49
N PHE A 138 2.48 2.98 16.70
CA PHE A 138 3.06 2.18 15.62
C PHE A 138 2.07 1.92 14.50
N LYS A 139 0.84 1.53 14.85
CA LYS A 139 -0.22 1.31 13.88
C LYS A 139 -0.43 2.55 13.02
N LYS A 140 -0.45 3.73 13.65
CA LYS A 140 -0.64 4.98 12.92
C LYS A 140 0.57 5.40 12.08
N ILE A 141 1.79 5.14 12.56
CA ILE A 141 3.02 5.33 11.77
C ILE A 141 2.98 4.44 10.53
N ASP A 142 2.60 3.16 10.68
CA ASP A 142 2.53 2.21 9.57
C ASP A 142 1.49 2.58 8.52
N GLU A 143 0.29 2.97 8.96
CA GLU A 143 -0.76 3.49 8.06
C GLU A 143 -0.26 4.74 7.31
N THR A 144 0.44 5.65 8.01
CA THR A 144 0.99 6.87 7.41
C THR A 144 2.12 6.56 6.43
N TYR A 145 2.98 5.58 6.74
CA TYR A 145 4.02 5.09 5.85
C TYR A 145 3.42 4.46 4.58
N ASP A 146 2.39 3.64 4.71
CA ASP A 146 1.71 3.02 3.57
C ASP A 146 1.07 4.07 2.66
N ASN A 147 0.42 5.07 3.25
CA ASN A 147 -0.17 6.19 2.51
C ASN A 147 0.90 7.03 1.81
N LEU A 148 2.03 7.31 2.48
CA LEU A 148 3.16 8.00 1.88
C LEU A 148 3.70 7.20 0.68
N TYR A 149 3.95 5.90 0.87
CA TYR A 149 4.47 5.02 -0.16
C TYR A 149 3.52 4.96 -1.37
N GLU A 150 2.22 4.76 -1.16
CA GLU A 150 1.24 4.75 -2.25
C GLU A 150 1.10 6.11 -2.95
N PHE A 151 1.33 7.22 -2.24
CA PHE A 151 1.35 8.57 -2.78
C PHE A 151 2.56 8.80 -3.70
N ILE A 152 3.77 8.49 -3.23
CA ILE A 152 5.02 8.77 -3.98
C ILE A 152 5.36 7.72 -5.04
N ARG A 153 4.69 6.56 -5.03
CA ARG A 153 4.98 5.43 -5.92
C ARG A 153 4.75 5.73 -7.41
N TYR A 154 3.92 6.71 -7.75
CA TYR A 154 3.53 6.98 -9.14
C TYR A 154 3.93 8.40 -9.52
N PRO A 155 4.42 8.65 -10.75
CA PRO A 155 4.76 9.99 -11.21
C PRO A 155 3.59 10.97 -11.16
N ASN A 156 2.37 10.47 -11.34
CA ASN A 156 1.16 11.27 -11.33
C ASN A 156 0.61 11.34 -9.89
N PRO A 157 0.74 12.48 -9.20
CA PRO A 157 0.32 12.60 -7.82
C PRO A 157 -1.20 12.50 -7.70
N GLY A 158 -1.67 11.58 -6.84
CA GLY A 158 -3.09 11.44 -6.53
C GLY A 158 -3.48 12.30 -5.34
N TYR A 159 -4.39 13.26 -5.53
CA TYR A 159 -4.88 14.14 -4.45
C TYR A 159 -5.39 13.35 -3.22
N TYR A 160 -6.25 12.35 -3.42
CA TYR A 160 -6.76 11.53 -2.33
C TYR A 160 -5.67 10.78 -1.55
N LYS A 161 -4.61 10.36 -2.24
CA LYS A 161 -3.47 9.67 -1.60
C LYS A 161 -2.66 10.62 -0.74
N TYR A 162 -2.42 11.83 -1.23
CA TYR A 162 -1.79 12.89 -0.46
C TYR A 162 -2.61 13.25 0.78
N VAL A 163 -3.94 13.41 0.65
CA VAL A 163 -4.83 13.70 1.79
C VAL A 163 -4.78 12.58 2.84
N ASN A 164 -4.80 11.31 2.43
CA ASN A 164 -4.67 10.18 3.35
C ASN A 164 -3.34 10.20 4.12
N PHE A 165 -2.23 10.48 3.43
CA PHE A 165 -0.93 10.68 4.06
C PHE A 165 -0.95 11.86 5.03
N ARG A 166 -1.47 13.02 4.62
CA ARG A 166 -1.51 14.24 5.43
C ARG A 166 -2.36 14.07 6.68
N ASN A 167 -3.50 13.36 6.59
CA ASN A 167 -4.32 13.03 7.76
C ASN A 167 -3.58 12.14 8.75
N GLY A 168 -2.79 11.18 8.24
CA GLY A 168 -1.86 10.39 9.05
C GLY A 168 -0.84 11.27 9.77
N MET A 169 -0.16 12.14 9.02
CA MET A 169 0.81 13.10 9.55
C MET A 169 0.22 14.02 10.62
N LYS A 170 -0.94 14.65 10.37
CA LYS A 170 -1.60 15.56 11.31
C LYS A 170 -1.90 14.90 12.65
N TYR A 171 -2.34 13.64 12.64
CA TYR A 171 -2.54 12.87 13.86
C TYR A 171 -1.22 12.64 14.62
N LEU A 172 -0.15 12.30 13.91
CA LEU A 172 1.14 12.03 14.54
C LEU A 172 1.79 13.30 15.09
N GLU A 173 1.70 14.41 14.35
CA GLU A 173 2.19 15.74 14.75
C GLU A 173 1.48 16.25 16.01
N SER A 174 0.17 16.06 16.14
CA SER A 174 -0.58 16.50 17.34
C SER A 174 -0.17 15.77 18.61
N ARG A 175 0.55 14.66 18.49
CA ARG A 175 1.07 13.86 19.61
C ARG A 175 2.58 13.95 19.79
N GLN A 176 3.29 14.74 18.98
CA GLN A 176 4.75 14.77 18.99
C GLN A 176 5.36 15.09 20.36
N TYR A 177 4.70 15.92 21.16
CA TYR A 177 5.16 16.32 22.50
C TYR A 177 5.03 15.21 23.55
N ASN A 178 4.28 14.15 23.26
CA ASN A 178 4.10 13.01 24.15
C ASN A 178 5.21 11.95 23.97
N TYR A 179 6.11 12.14 23.01
CA TYR A 179 7.14 11.18 22.64
C TYR A 179 8.52 11.84 22.57
N ASN A 180 9.55 11.01 22.58
CA ASN A 180 10.94 11.44 22.55
C ASN A 180 11.39 11.89 21.14
N ASP A 181 12.62 12.39 21.04
CA ASP A 181 13.15 12.92 19.78
C ASP A 181 13.21 11.88 18.66
N SER A 182 13.38 10.58 18.99
CA SER A 182 13.32 9.51 17.99
C SER A 182 11.99 9.45 17.23
N PHE A 183 10.89 9.87 17.86
CA PHE A 183 9.60 9.97 17.19
C PHE A 183 9.57 11.18 16.25
N LYS A 184 10.16 12.32 16.65
CA LYS A 184 10.29 13.51 15.79
C LYS A 184 11.12 13.18 14.55
N ASP A 185 12.16 12.34 14.68
CA ASP A 185 12.97 11.89 13.55
C ASP A 185 12.13 11.12 12.51
N VAL A 186 11.19 10.27 12.96
CA VAL A 186 10.24 9.60 12.05
C VAL A 186 9.33 10.59 11.33
N LEU A 187 8.82 11.62 12.04
CA LEU A 187 8.00 12.66 11.42
C LEU A 187 8.80 13.47 10.40
N ASN A 188 10.05 13.81 10.72
CA ASN A 188 10.95 14.52 9.84
C ASN A 188 11.25 13.68 8.59
N TYR A 189 11.50 12.38 8.73
CA TYR A 189 11.65 11.48 7.60
C TYR A 189 10.43 11.53 6.66
N PHE A 190 9.20 11.47 7.19
CA PHE A 190 8.00 11.58 6.37
C PHE A 190 7.86 12.93 5.67
N LYS A 191 8.14 14.03 6.37
CA LYS A 191 8.11 15.39 5.80
C LYS A 191 9.13 15.52 4.68
N HIS A 192 10.39 15.16 4.93
CA HIS A 192 11.46 15.25 3.94
C HIS A 192 11.18 14.39 2.71
N THR A 193 10.73 13.16 2.89
CA THR A 193 10.40 12.26 1.78
C THR A 193 9.27 12.82 0.92
N CYS A 194 8.20 13.33 1.55
CA CYS A 194 7.09 13.95 0.83
C CYS A 194 7.54 15.21 0.08
N LEU A 195 8.31 16.10 0.73
CA LEU A 195 8.81 17.33 0.13
C LEU A 195 9.76 17.05 -1.04
N ALA A 196 10.65 16.06 -0.92
CA ALA A 196 11.53 15.65 -2.00
C ALA A 196 10.72 15.21 -3.23
N TYR A 197 9.74 14.33 -3.04
CA TYR A 197 8.84 13.91 -4.11
C TYR A 197 8.09 15.08 -4.75
N LEU A 198 7.54 16.00 -3.95
CA LEU A 198 6.84 17.19 -4.48
C LEU A 198 7.75 18.08 -5.33
N ASN A 199 9.01 18.24 -4.94
CA ASN A 199 10.00 19.05 -5.68
C ASN A 199 10.43 18.40 -7.00
N GLU A 200 10.30 17.08 -7.14
CA GLU A 200 10.61 16.34 -8.37
C GLU A 200 9.46 16.37 -9.39
N LEU A 201 8.26 16.82 -9.00
CA LEU A 201 7.11 16.88 -9.89
C LEU A 201 7.32 17.91 -11.00
N ASN A 202 7.08 17.50 -12.25
CA ASN A 202 7.11 18.42 -13.38
C ASN A 202 5.79 19.25 -13.44
N PRO A 203 5.83 20.56 -13.17
CA PRO A 203 4.63 21.40 -13.19
C PRO A 203 3.93 21.50 -14.55
N THR A 204 4.62 21.19 -15.65
CA THR A 204 4.03 21.25 -17.00
C THR A 204 3.13 20.06 -17.28
N ASP A 205 3.24 18.97 -16.51
CA ASP A 205 2.36 17.82 -16.63
C ASP A 205 0.93 18.21 -16.18
N SER A 206 -0.07 17.87 -17.01
CA SER A 206 -1.46 18.26 -16.76
C SER A 206 -2.03 17.63 -15.49
N SER A 207 -1.61 16.42 -15.14
CA SER A 207 -2.02 15.73 -13.92
C SER A 207 -1.39 16.37 -12.68
N VAL A 208 -0.11 16.73 -12.75
CA VAL A 208 0.58 17.48 -11.70
C VAL A 208 -0.06 18.85 -11.50
N ARG A 209 -0.31 19.59 -12.60
CA ARG A 209 -0.95 20.91 -12.53
C ARG A 209 -2.31 20.84 -11.86
N SER A 210 -3.12 19.85 -12.22
CA SER A 210 -4.45 19.63 -11.62
C SER A 210 -4.32 19.33 -10.13
N PHE A 211 -3.40 18.43 -9.74
CA PHE A 211 -3.10 18.13 -8.34
C PHE A 211 -2.70 19.37 -7.54
N LEU A 212 -1.76 20.18 -8.05
CA LEU A 212 -1.30 21.40 -7.38
C LEU A 212 -2.43 22.43 -7.22
N GLN A 213 -3.31 22.56 -8.22
CA GLN A 213 -4.50 23.42 -8.12
C GLN A 213 -5.41 23.00 -6.97
N TYR A 214 -5.62 21.70 -6.76
CA TYR A 214 -6.38 21.21 -5.61
C TYR A 214 -5.70 21.56 -4.28
N LEU A 215 -4.38 21.39 -4.17
CA LEU A 215 -3.65 21.76 -2.96
C LEU A 215 -3.75 23.26 -2.65
N VAL A 216 -3.66 24.12 -3.67
CA VAL A 216 -3.81 25.57 -3.50
C VAL A 216 -5.22 25.93 -3.02
N ARG A 217 -6.25 25.25 -3.54
CA ARG A 217 -7.64 25.49 -3.12
C ARG A 217 -7.86 25.14 -1.65
N ASP A 218 -7.33 24.01 -1.19
CA ASP A 218 -7.50 23.57 0.20
C ASP A 218 -6.62 24.32 1.19
N LYS A 219 -5.54 24.94 0.73
CA LYS A 219 -4.75 25.85 1.57
C LYS A 219 -5.59 26.94 2.20
N ASN A 220 -6.60 27.44 1.50
CA ASN A 220 -7.49 28.47 2.01
C ASN A 220 -8.36 27.99 3.18
N LYS A 221 -8.36 26.69 3.48
CA LYS A 221 -8.99 26.08 4.67
C LYS A 221 -8.05 25.93 5.86
N GLY A 222 -6.77 26.30 5.73
CA GLY A 222 -5.79 26.25 6.83
C GLY A 222 -5.20 24.86 7.12
N GLU A 223 -5.22 23.94 6.15
CA GLU A 223 -4.86 22.53 6.39
C GLU A 223 -3.36 22.19 6.19
N TYR A 224 -2.55 23.12 5.66
CA TYR A 224 -1.16 22.86 5.25
C TYR A 224 -0.11 23.66 6.02
N THR A 225 1.08 23.08 6.17
CA THR A 225 2.22 23.74 6.80
C THR A 225 2.84 24.79 5.87
N PHE A 226 3.50 25.80 6.44
CA PHE A 226 4.18 26.86 5.68
C PHE A 226 5.24 26.31 4.71
N ALA A 227 5.97 25.27 5.11
CA ALA A 227 6.98 24.63 4.27
C ALA A 227 6.37 23.95 3.03
N GLU A 228 5.28 23.19 3.20
CA GLU A 228 4.53 22.59 2.09
C GLU A 228 4.00 23.68 1.15
N ILE A 229 3.47 24.76 1.71
CA ILE A 229 2.96 25.91 0.96
C ILE A 229 4.07 26.55 0.10
N ASN A 230 5.27 26.71 0.63
CA ASN A 230 6.37 27.34 -0.11
C ASN A 230 6.88 26.45 -1.24
N ALA A 231 6.97 25.14 -1.02
CA ALA A 231 7.29 24.18 -2.08
C ALA A 231 6.26 24.27 -3.23
N ILE A 232 4.96 24.25 -2.88
CA ILE A 232 3.86 24.37 -3.86
C ILE A 232 3.93 25.69 -4.62
N LYS A 233 4.17 26.81 -3.92
CA LYS A 233 4.29 28.14 -4.56
C LYS A 233 5.44 28.22 -5.55
N GLY A 234 6.61 27.67 -5.18
CA GLY A 234 7.77 27.63 -6.07
C GLY A 234 7.44 26.93 -7.39
N ILE A 235 6.77 25.78 -7.30
CA ILE A 235 6.38 24.96 -8.47
C ILE A 235 5.34 25.68 -9.35
N VAL A 236 4.32 26.32 -8.75
CA VAL A 236 3.26 27.03 -9.49
C VAL A 236 3.82 28.25 -10.24
N ASN A 237 4.74 29.00 -9.65
CA ASN A 237 5.31 30.19 -10.27
C ASN A 237 6.14 29.83 -11.52
N VAL A 238 6.88 28.72 -11.50
CA VAL A 238 7.62 28.21 -12.67
C VAL A 238 6.67 27.84 -13.81
N ALA A 239 5.54 27.21 -13.49
CA ALA A 239 4.53 26.82 -14.48
C ALA A 239 3.94 28.04 -15.21
N GLN A 240 3.65 29.13 -14.48
CA GLN A 240 3.04 30.34 -15.03
C GLN A 240 4.01 31.14 -15.91
N MET A 241 5.29 31.23 -15.54
CA MET A 241 6.32 31.92 -16.34
C MET A 241 6.62 31.22 -17.67
N GLY A 242 6.47 29.88 -17.74
CA GLY A 242 6.59 29.13 -19.00
C GLY A 242 5.48 29.44 -20.00
N ALA A 243 4.25 29.71 -19.51
CA ALA A 243 3.10 29.99 -20.37
C ALA A 243 3.13 31.40 -20.98
N THR A 244 3.65 32.40 -20.25
CA THR A 244 3.70 33.80 -20.73
C THR A 244 4.83 34.06 -21.72
N LYS A 245 5.95 33.33 -21.66
CA LYS A 245 7.03 33.42 -22.66
C LYS A 245 6.65 32.89 -24.05
N GLY A 246 5.59 32.08 -24.17
CA GLY A 246 5.07 31.60 -25.45
C GLY A 246 4.14 32.58 -26.17
N ILE A 247 3.66 33.62 -25.50
CA ILE A 247 2.66 34.56 -26.07
C ILE A 247 3.32 35.85 -26.59
N HIS A 248 4.51 36.22 -26.09
CA HIS A 248 5.13 37.50 -26.45
C HIS A 248 5.94 37.53 -27.78
N ASN A 249 6.08 36.40 -28.48
CA ASN A 249 6.68 36.36 -29.82
C ASN A 249 5.64 36.30 -30.97
N VAL A 250 4.34 36.52 -30.69
CA VAL A 250 3.28 36.61 -31.71
C VAL A 250 2.69 38.03 -31.77
N ALA A 251 3.53 39.05 -31.62
CA ALA A 251 3.13 40.46 -31.77
C ALA A 251 4.17 41.26 -32.55
N LYS A 252 4.48 40.82 -33.77
CA LYS A 252 4.76 41.69 -34.92
C LYS A 252 4.69 40.86 -36.19
N MET A 253 3.47 40.64 -36.67
CA MET A 253 3.26 40.22 -38.06
C MET A 253 2.17 41.11 -38.64
N ASP A 254 2.56 41.85 -39.67
CA ASP A 254 1.79 42.87 -40.35
C ASP A 254 0.46 42.35 -40.87
N ARG A 255 -0.49 43.29 -41.00
CA ARG A 255 -1.74 43.14 -41.74
C ARG A 255 -1.46 42.63 -43.16
N ILE A 256 -1.71 41.34 -43.38
CA ILE A 256 -2.00 40.80 -44.70
C ILE A 256 -3.47 40.36 -44.67
N LYS A 257 -4.30 41.05 -45.46
CA LYS A 257 -5.64 40.58 -45.83
C LYS A 257 -5.44 39.32 -46.69
N GLY A 258 -5.97 38.18 -46.25
CA GLY A 258 -5.90 36.94 -47.01
C GLY A 258 -6.63 35.77 -46.36
N THR A 259 -7.86 35.55 -46.83
CA THR A 259 -8.58 34.27 -46.99
C THR A 259 -8.86 33.38 -45.77
N ASP A 260 -10.16 33.23 -45.49
CA ASP A 260 -10.76 32.18 -44.68
C ASP A 260 -10.31 30.78 -45.11
N ILE A 261 -9.49 30.12 -44.28
CA ILE A 261 -9.23 28.67 -44.34
C ILE A 261 -9.37 28.13 -42.92
N GLY A 262 -10.56 28.27 -42.35
CA GLY A 262 -10.91 27.80 -41.01
C GLY A 262 -11.99 26.73 -41.05
N SER A 263 -11.68 25.50 -41.49
CA SER A 263 -12.45 24.29 -41.09
C SER A 263 -11.86 22.92 -41.47
N GLN A 264 -10.67 22.78 -42.06
CA GLN A 264 -10.26 21.50 -42.69
C GLN A 264 -9.09 20.71 -42.07
N ILE A 265 -8.50 21.13 -40.94
CA ILE A 265 -7.31 20.42 -40.39
C ILE A 265 -7.69 19.28 -39.42
N SER A 266 -8.93 19.23 -38.92
CA SER A 266 -9.36 18.19 -37.95
C SER A 266 -9.61 16.81 -38.58
N THR A 267 -10.02 16.76 -39.85
CA THR A 267 -10.39 15.52 -40.54
C THR A 267 -9.20 14.69 -41.00
N GLY A 268 -8.02 15.29 -41.21
CA GLY A 268 -6.82 14.57 -41.68
C GLY A 268 -6.15 13.69 -40.63
N ILE A 269 -6.15 14.11 -39.36
CA ILE A 269 -5.49 13.38 -38.27
C ILE A 269 -6.25 12.10 -37.92
N SER A 270 -7.59 12.14 -38.00
CA SER A 270 -8.44 10.98 -37.73
C SER A 270 -8.20 9.85 -38.74
N LEU A 271 -8.03 10.16 -40.03
CA LEU A 271 -7.82 9.17 -41.08
C LEU A 271 -6.46 8.47 -40.98
N LEU A 272 -5.41 9.17 -40.52
CA LEU A 272 -4.09 8.57 -40.28
C LEU A 272 -4.14 7.52 -39.15
N PHE A 273 -4.93 7.76 -38.10
CA PHE A 273 -5.06 6.83 -36.98
C PHE A 273 -5.73 5.51 -37.40
N PHE A 274 -6.79 5.60 -38.21
CA PHE A 274 -7.45 4.40 -38.75
C PHE A 274 -6.55 3.63 -39.71
N SER A 275 -5.72 4.33 -40.50
CA SER A 275 -4.77 3.72 -41.43
C SER A 275 -3.73 2.88 -40.68
N ILE A 276 -3.17 3.39 -39.58
CA ILE A 276 -2.21 2.67 -38.73
C ILE A 276 -2.85 1.43 -38.09
N LEU A 277 -4.10 1.54 -37.61
CA LEU A 277 -4.82 0.40 -37.03
C LEU A 277 -5.10 -0.70 -38.05
N ILE A 278 -5.47 -0.34 -39.28
CA ILE A 278 -5.68 -1.31 -40.38
C ILE A 278 -4.36 -2.01 -40.72
N ILE A 279 -3.25 -1.27 -40.86
CA ILE A 279 -1.93 -1.85 -41.11
C ILE A 279 -1.52 -2.79 -39.97
N MET A 280 -1.69 -2.39 -38.71
CA MET A 280 -1.44 -3.28 -37.56
C MET A 280 -2.31 -4.54 -37.58
N PHE A 281 -3.59 -4.43 -37.99
CA PHE A 281 -4.51 -5.57 -38.05
C PHE A 281 -4.14 -6.54 -39.18
N ILE A 282 -3.74 -6.03 -40.34
CA ILE A 282 -3.23 -6.84 -41.46
C ILE A 282 -1.91 -7.51 -41.05
N LEU A 283 -0.96 -6.77 -40.48
CA LEU A 283 0.29 -7.35 -39.97
C LEU A 283 0.02 -8.40 -38.89
N TYR A 284 -0.91 -8.15 -37.98
CA TYR A 284 -1.30 -9.13 -36.96
C TYR A 284 -1.92 -10.41 -37.55
N LYS A 285 -2.71 -10.29 -38.62
CA LYS A 285 -3.41 -11.40 -39.27
C LYS A 285 -2.52 -12.22 -40.20
N TYR A 286 -1.58 -11.58 -40.90
CA TYR A 286 -0.79 -12.20 -41.97
C TYR A 286 0.69 -12.40 -41.63
N THR A 287 1.19 -11.89 -40.51
CA THR A 287 2.54 -12.21 -40.03
C THR A 287 2.48 -13.45 -39.10
N PRO A 288 3.40 -14.42 -39.22
CA PRO A 288 3.39 -15.66 -38.41
C PRO A 288 3.61 -15.47 -36.89
N PHE A 289 3.48 -14.25 -36.35
CA PHE A 289 3.46 -13.97 -34.91
C PHE A 289 2.14 -14.35 -34.22
N GLY A 290 1.07 -14.63 -34.97
CA GLY A 290 -0.23 -15.05 -34.42
C GLY A 290 -0.16 -16.35 -33.59
N SER A 291 0.74 -17.26 -33.95
CA SER A 291 0.98 -18.51 -33.21
C SER A 291 1.61 -18.28 -31.84
N TYR A 292 2.35 -17.18 -31.66
CA TYR A 292 3.07 -16.86 -30.41
C TYR A 292 2.17 -16.18 -29.37
N LEU A 293 1.11 -15.47 -29.79
CA LEU A 293 0.19 -14.76 -28.91
C LEU A 293 -1.09 -15.54 -28.56
N GLN A 294 -1.46 -16.54 -29.37
CA GLN A 294 -2.61 -17.42 -29.13
C GLN A 294 -2.60 -18.09 -27.73
N PRO A 295 -1.45 -18.56 -27.17
CA PRO A 295 -1.42 -19.14 -25.83
C PRO A 295 -1.76 -18.12 -24.72
N ARG A 296 -1.31 -16.87 -24.87
CA ARG A 296 -1.56 -15.79 -23.88
C ARG A 296 -3.02 -15.35 -23.89
N GLY A 297 -3.64 -15.20 -25.06
CA GLY A 297 -5.06 -14.90 -25.18
C GLY A 297 -5.96 -15.99 -24.58
N ARG A 298 -5.59 -17.27 -24.75
CA ARG A 298 -6.31 -18.41 -24.17
C ARG A 298 -6.23 -18.44 -22.63
N ARG A 299 -5.09 -18.04 -22.05
CA ARG A 299 -4.93 -17.88 -20.58
C ARG A 299 -5.79 -16.74 -20.03
N LEU A 300 -5.82 -15.59 -20.71
CA LEU A 300 -6.67 -14.45 -20.32
C LEU A 300 -8.17 -14.80 -20.33
N ARG A 301 -8.66 -15.50 -21.36
CA ARG A 301 -10.06 -15.98 -21.39
C ARG A 301 -10.37 -16.95 -20.24
N LYS A 302 -9.42 -17.84 -19.87
CA LYS A 302 -9.61 -18.73 -18.71
C LYS A 302 -9.69 -17.94 -17.40
N LEU A 303 -8.84 -16.93 -17.21
CA LEU A 303 -8.88 -16.06 -16.02
C LEU A 303 -10.16 -15.24 -15.94
N MET A 304 -10.66 -14.71 -17.07
CA MET A 304 -11.94 -14.02 -17.12
C MET A 304 -13.12 -14.95 -16.80
N LYS A 305 -13.15 -16.18 -17.34
CA LYS A 305 -14.18 -17.17 -17.00
C LYS A 305 -14.16 -17.56 -15.51
N ILE A 306 -12.96 -17.70 -14.90
CA ILE A 306 -12.83 -17.99 -13.46
C ILE A 306 -13.34 -16.83 -12.60
N LYS A 307 -13.00 -15.58 -12.95
CA LYS A 307 -13.51 -14.39 -12.25
C LYS A 307 -15.03 -14.27 -12.36
N ASN A 308 -15.60 -14.54 -13.53
CA ASN A 308 -17.04 -14.48 -13.74
C ASN A 308 -17.79 -15.56 -12.91
N LYS A 309 -17.23 -16.77 -12.81
CA LYS A 309 -17.80 -17.83 -11.95
C LYS A 309 -17.76 -17.45 -10.45
N LYS A 310 -16.67 -16.83 -9.99
CA LYS A 310 -16.58 -16.33 -8.61
C LYS A 310 -17.57 -15.21 -8.32
N HIS A 311 -17.76 -14.28 -9.27
CA HIS A 311 -18.70 -13.18 -9.09
C HIS A 311 -20.15 -13.68 -9.05
N LYS A 312 -20.51 -14.63 -9.91
CA LYS A 312 -21.83 -15.28 -9.90
C LYS A 312 -22.11 -15.99 -8.57
N ASN A 313 -21.17 -16.80 -8.08
CA ASN A 313 -21.31 -17.47 -6.77
C ASN A 313 -21.46 -16.48 -5.60
N LEU A 314 -20.86 -15.28 -5.71
CA LEU A 314 -20.95 -14.25 -4.68
C LEU A 314 -22.33 -13.59 -4.69
N ILE A 315 -22.88 -13.29 -5.88
CA ILE A 315 -24.24 -12.75 -6.04
C ILE A 315 -25.29 -13.76 -5.56
N ASP A 316 -25.16 -15.04 -5.92
CA ASP A 316 -26.09 -16.10 -5.51
C ASP A 316 -26.07 -16.28 -3.97
N SER A 317 -24.91 -16.15 -3.33
CA SER A 317 -24.78 -16.18 -1.86
C SER A 317 -25.47 -15.01 -1.17
N TYR A 318 -25.42 -13.81 -1.76
CA TYR A 318 -26.13 -12.63 -1.21
C TYR A 318 -27.64 -12.76 -1.37
N GLN A 319 -28.12 -13.32 -2.49
CA GLN A 319 -29.55 -13.54 -2.72
C GLN A 319 -30.14 -14.58 -1.75
N ASN A 320 -29.44 -15.69 -1.48
CA ASN A 320 -29.89 -16.67 -0.49
C ASN A 320 -29.97 -16.08 0.93
N MET A 321 -28.99 -15.25 1.32
CA MET A 321 -28.99 -14.62 2.65
C MET A 321 -30.16 -13.65 2.84
N ASN A 322 -30.53 -12.90 1.80
CA ASN A 322 -31.69 -12.01 1.85
C ASN A 322 -33.02 -12.77 1.91
N ASN A 323 -33.13 -13.92 1.24
CA ASN A 323 -34.33 -14.74 1.30
C ASN A 323 -34.51 -15.38 2.70
N GLU A 324 -33.44 -15.87 3.33
CA GLU A 324 -33.50 -16.40 4.71
C GLU A 324 -33.84 -15.32 5.76
N LEU A 325 -33.38 -14.08 5.56
CA LEU A 325 -33.70 -12.95 6.44
C LEU A 325 -35.16 -12.52 6.31
N ASN A 326 -35.71 -12.53 5.09
CA ASN A 326 -37.11 -12.22 4.87
C ASN A 326 -38.03 -13.31 5.46
N ASP A 327 -37.73 -14.59 5.26
CA ASP A 327 -38.54 -15.69 5.84
C ASP A 327 -38.61 -15.62 7.38
N LYS A 328 -37.49 -15.30 8.05
CA LYS A 328 -37.49 -15.12 9.50
C LYS A 328 -38.27 -13.89 9.96
N HIS A 329 -38.40 -12.86 9.13
CA HIS A 329 -39.15 -11.67 9.51
C HIS A 329 -40.67 -11.92 9.49
N TYR A 330 -41.15 -12.83 8.62
CA TYR A 330 -42.56 -13.23 8.57
C TYR A 330 -42.96 -14.20 9.69
N ASP A 331 -42.04 -14.98 10.25
CA ASP A 331 -42.33 -15.95 11.33
C ASP A 331 -42.49 -15.28 12.73
N VAL A 332 -41.97 -14.06 12.91
CA VAL A 332 -42.14 -13.28 14.16
C VAL A 332 -43.52 -12.60 14.23
N GLY A 333 -44.23 -12.47 13.11
CA GLY A 333 -45.57 -11.86 13.07
C GLY A 333 -46.72 -12.79 13.48
N TYR A 334 -46.53 -14.11 13.50
CA TYR A 334 -47.60 -15.09 13.71
C TYR A 334 -47.62 -15.75 15.10
N ARG A 335 -46.71 -15.40 16.01
CA ARG A 335 -46.70 -15.91 17.41
C ARG A 335 -47.29 -14.94 18.44
N SER A 336 -47.98 -13.90 17.98
CA SER A 336 -48.66 -12.92 18.84
C SER A 336 -50.16 -12.85 18.51
N ILE A 337 -50.85 -13.99 18.60
CA ILE A 337 -52.31 -14.09 18.80
C ILE A 337 -52.56 -15.22 19.80
#